data_AF-A0A936MEW9-F1
#
_entry.id   AF-A0A936MEW9-F1
#
_cell.length_a   1.000
_cell.length_b   1.000
_cell.length_c   1.000
_cell.angle_alpha   90.00
_cell.angle_beta   90.00
_cell.angle_gamma   90.00
#
_symmetry.space_group_name_H-M   'P 1'
#
loop_
_entity.id
_entity.type
_entity.pdbx_description
1 polymer ?
#
loop_
_entity_poly.entity_id
_entity_poly.type
_entity_poly.pdbx_seq_one_letter_code
_entity_poly.pdbx_strand_id
1 'polypeptide(L)'
;MLNGSLTTNGILFWDEPEANLNPRLVSLVVDILVELGKRGVQMFVTTHDYLLAHKLSLLSEYDKHPDVPIRFFAFHRDGEHEPVQVSPGRTLADLPDNPILDEFTKHYDLERRLFDESVSGAST
;
A
#
# COMPACT_ATOMS: atom_id res chain seq x y z
N MET A 1 -20.47 -18.20 -6.93
CA MET A 1 -19.10 -17.66 -7.06
C MET A 1 -18.15 -18.84 -6.99
N LEU A 2 -17.31 -19.04 -8.02
CA LEU A 2 -16.33 -20.12 -8.05
C LEU A 2 -14.99 -19.54 -7.60
N ASN A 3 -14.42 -20.05 -6.51
CA ASN A 3 -13.08 -19.63 -6.10
C ASN A 3 -12.07 -20.06 -7.18
N GLY A 4 -11.21 -19.13 -7.61
CA GLY A 4 -10.14 -19.41 -8.57
C GLY A 4 -10.43 -19.13 -10.04
N SER A 5 -11.63 -18.63 -10.40
CA SER A 5 -11.92 -18.17 -11.77
C SER A 5 -12.18 -16.66 -11.80
N LEU A 6 -11.39 -15.93 -12.59
CA LEU A 6 -11.57 -14.49 -12.78
C LEU A 6 -12.54 -14.25 -13.94
N THR A 7 -13.77 -13.88 -13.63
CA THR A 7 -14.78 -13.51 -14.61
C THR A 7 -14.72 -12.01 -14.90
N THR A 8 -14.97 -11.61 -16.14
CA THR A 8 -15.22 -10.19 -16.49
C THR A 8 -16.35 -9.64 -15.59
N ASN A 9 -16.17 -8.43 -15.05
CA ASN A 9 -17.03 -7.82 -14.01
C ASN A 9 -17.10 -8.59 -12.67
N GLY A 10 -16.09 -9.40 -12.36
CA GLY A 10 -15.95 -10.04 -11.05
C GLY A 10 -15.40 -9.10 -9.97
N ILE A 11 -15.52 -9.54 -8.72
CA ILE A 11 -14.84 -8.94 -7.57
C ILE A 11 -13.72 -9.88 -7.13
N LEU A 12 -12.52 -9.34 -6.95
CA LEU A 12 -11.35 -10.05 -6.44
C LEU A 12 -10.98 -9.49 -5.06
N PHE A 13 -10.92 -10.37 -4.07
CA PHE A 13 -10.31 -10.07 -2.78
C PHE A 13 -8.93 -10.74 -2.76
N TRP A 14 -7.88 -9.95 -2.52
CA TRP A 14 -6.52 -10.46 -2.45
C TRP A 14 -5.86 -9.99 -1.17
N ASP A 15 -5.66 -10.92 -0.24
CA ASP A 15 -4.96 -10.66 1.01
C ASP A 15 -3.45 -10.82 0.83
N GLU A 16 -2.71 -9.76 1.13
CA GLU A 16 -1.25 -9.65 1.07
C GLU A 16 -0.62 -10.29 -0.20
N PRO A 17 -0.91 -9.76 -1.40
CA PRO A 17 -0.38 -10.31 -2.65
C PRO A 17 1.14 -10.40 -2.71
N GLU A 18 1.85 -9.62 -1.89
CA GLU A 18 3.29 -9.56 -1.79
C GLU A 18 3.91 -10.61 -0.85
N ALA A 19 3.17 -11.19 0.10
CA ALA A 19 3.72 -11.91 1.26
C ALA A 19 4.62 -13.12 0.93
N ASN A 20 4.54 -13.64 -0.31
CA ASN A 20 5.38 -14.75 -0.79
C ASN A 20 6.11 -14.44 -2.10
N LEU A 21 6.22 -13.16 -2.46
CA LEU A 21 6.86 -12.72 -3.70
C LEU A 21 8.24 -12.15 -3.43
N ASN A 22 9.13 -12.30 -4.42
CA ASN A 22 10.37 -11.55 -4.42
C ASN A 22 10.02 -10.04 -4.48
N PRO A 23 10.63 -9.16 -3.66
CA PRO A 23 10.35 -7.72 -3.67
C PRO A 23 10.49 -7.06 -5.06
N ARG A 24 11.33 -7.62 -5.94
CA ARG A 24 11.46 -7.18 -7.34
C ARG A 24 10.17 -7.33 -8.16
N LEU A 25 9.26 -8.20 -7.73
CA LEU A 25 7.99 -8.47 -8.40
C LEU A 25 6.86 -7.57 -7.91
N VAL A 26 7.04 -6.76 -6.87
CA VAL A 26 5.99 -5.84 -6.39
C VAL A 26 5.53 -4.89 -7.51
N SER A 27 6.44 -4.42 -8.36
CA SER A 27 6.07 -3.63 -9.55
C SER A 27 5.13 -4.40 -10.48
N LEU A 28 5.41 -5.69 -10.71
CA LEU A 28 4.60 -6.53 -11.57
C LEU A 28 3.21 -6.77 -10.96
N VAL A 29 3.12 -6.90 -9.63
CA VAL A 29 1.82 -6.98 -8.93
C VAL A 29 0.99 -5.72 -9.18
N VAL A 30 1.59 -4.53 -9.05
CA VAL A 30 0.91 -3.26 -9.36
C VAL A 30 0.39 -3.26 -10.80
N ASP A 31 1.22 -3.65 -11.77
CA ASP A 31 0.85 -3.71 -13.18
C ASP A 31 -0.32 -4.68 -13.42
N ILE A 32 -0.29 -5.85 -12.78
CA ILE A 32 -1.38 -6.84 -12.85
C ILE A 32 -2.67 -6.26 -12.28
N LEU A 33 -2.63 -5.64 -11.10
CA LEU A 33 -3.82 -5.03 -10.48
C LEU A 33 -4.43 -3.98 -11.42
N VAL A 34 -3.62 -3.06 -11.95
CA VAL A 34 -4.10 -2.05 -12.90
C VAL A 34 -4.74 -2.69 -14.13
N GLU A 35 -4.08 -3.67 -14.74
CA GLU A 35 -4.56 -4.33 -15.95
C GLU A 35 -5.86 -5.11 -15.72
N LEU A 36 -6.03 -5.72 -14.54
CA LEU A 36 -7.30 -6.33 -14.14
C LEU A 36 -8.40 -5.28 -13.95
N GLY A 37 -8.07 -4.13 -13.35
CA GLY A 37 -8.99 -3.00 -13.19
C GLY A 37 -9.50 -2.49 -14.54
N LYS A 38 -8.62 -2.34 -15.53
CA LYS A 38 -8.99 -1.95 -16.91
C LYS A 38 -9.95 -2.92 -17.58
N ARG A 39 -9.93 -4.19 -17.17
CA ARG A 39 -10.81 -5.26 -17.67
C ARG A 39 -12.14 -5.34 -16.90
N GLY A 40 -12.42 -4.35 -16.04
CA GLY A 40 -13.66 -4.25 -15.27
C GLY A 40 -13.69 -5.11 -14.01
N VAL A 41 -12.54 -5.64 -13.57
CA VAL A 41 -12.46 -6.39 -12.30
C VAL A 41 -12.35 -5.40 -11.15
N GLN A 42 -13.30 -5.44 -10.22
CA GLN A 42 -13.18 -4.68 -8.97
C GLN A 42 -12.29 -5.46 -8.00
N MET A 43 -11.33 -4.80 -7.38
CA MET A 43 -10.38 -5.46 -6.48
C MET A 43 -10.36 -4.80 -5.11
N PHE A 44 -10.22 -5.62 -4.08
CA PHE A 44 -9.94 -5.21 -2.71
C PHE A 44 -8.65 -5.91 -2.28
N VAL A 45 -7.63 -5.12 -1.99
CA VAL A 45 -6.29 -5.61 -1.65
C VAL A 45 -5.93 -5.11 -0.26
N THR A 46 -5.50 -6.02 0.60
CA THR A 46 -4.88 -5.71 1.91
C THR A 46 -3.37 -5.91 1.79
N THR A 47 -2.60 -5.03 2.41
CA THR A 47 -1.14 -5.04 2.33
C THR A 47 -0.56 -4.37 3.56
N HIS A 48 0.58 -4.88 4.02
CA HIS A 48 1.45 -4.23 5.00
C HIS A 48 2.72 -3.68 4.35
N ASP A 49 2.89 -3.84 3.04
CA ASP A 49 4.06 -3.45 2.29
C ASP A 49 3.95 -2.00 1.78
N TYR A 50 4.85 -1.17 2.29
CA TYR A 50 4.93 0.24 1.92
C TYR A 50 5.17 0.43 0.41
N LEU A 51 6.00 -0.41 -0.22
CA LEU A 51 6.36 -0.23 -1.64
C LEU A 51 5.14 -0.46 -2.56
N LEU A 52 4.33 -1.48 -2.27
CA LEU A 52 3.09 -1.77 -2.97
C LEU A 52 2.08 -0.64 -2.80
N ALA A 53 1.80 -0.26 -1.55
CA ALA A 53 0.85 0.79 -1.22
C ALA A 53 1.25 2.15 -1.81
N HIS A 54 2.52 2.52 -1.69
CA HIS A 54 3.05 3.78 -2.20
C HIS A 54 3.03 3.84 -3.73
N LYS A 55 3.34 2.75 -4.44
CA LYS A 55 3.24 2.73 -5.92
C LYS A 55 1.81 2.94 -6.40
N LEU A 56 0.84 2.27 -5.79
CA LEU A 56 -0.57 2.50 -6.11
C LEU A 56 -0.98 3.94 -5.81
N SER A 57 -0.44 4.53 -4.73
CA SER A 57 -0.69 5.93 -4.36
C SER A 57 -0.19 6.89 -5.43
N LEU A 58 1.03 6.69 -5.92
CA LEU A 58 1.58 7.50 -7.02
C LEU A 58 0.74 7.39 -8.30
N LEU A 59 0.26 6.20 -8.64
CA LEU A 59 -0.62 6.04 -9.81
C LEU A 59 -1.92 6.83 -9.67
N SER A 60 -2.47 6.87 -8.46
CA SER A 60 -3.67 7.62 -8.09
C SER A 60 -3.43 9.14 -8.08
N GLU A 61 -2.33 9.58 -7.47
CA GLU A 61 -1.99 11.00 -7.28
C GLU A 61 -1.70 11.70 -8.61
N TYR A 62 -1.00 11.02 -9.51
CA TYR A 62 -0.62 11.55 -10.82
C TYR A 62 -1.58 11.14 -11.95
N ASP A 63 -2.78 10.66 -11.61
CA ASP A 63 -3.85 10.25 -12.54
C ASP A 63 -3.33 9.41 -13.73
N LYS A 64 -2.44 8.44 -13.47
CA LYS A 64 -1.79 7.64 -14.53
C LYS A 64 -2.76 6.68 -15.23
N HIS A 65 -3.80 6.28 -14.52
CA HIS A 65 -4.87 5.39 -15.00
C HIS A 65 -6.23 5.94 -14.58
N PRO A 66 -6.73 7.01 -15.24
CA PRO A 66 -7.99 7.65 -14.88
C PRO A 66 -9.20 6.72 -15.06
N ASP A 67 -9.05 5.67 -15.87
CA ASP A 67 -9.99 4.58 -16.10
C ASP A 67 -10.02 3.54 -14.97
N VAL A 68 -9.03 3.55 -14.07
CA VAL A 68 -8.92 2.62 -12.92
C VAL A 68 -8.86 3.44 -11.63
N PRO A 69 -10.01 3.77 -11.01
CA PRO A 69 -10.02 4.53 -9.77
C PRO A 69 -9.40 3.73 -8.62
N ILE A 70 -8.35 4.26 -8.01
CA ILE A 70 -7.69 3.68 -6.85
C ILE A 70 -8.13 4.45 -5.60
N ARG A 71 -8.46 3.72 -4.52
CA ARG A 71 -8.86 4.29 -3.23
C ARG A 71 -8.20 3.52 -2.10
N PHE A 72 -7.85 4.25 -1.05
CA PHE A 72 -7.22 3.69 0.14
C PHE A 72 -8.20 3.78 1.31
N PHE A 73 -8.13 2.80 2.20
CA PHE A 73 -8.96 2.72 3.40
C PHE A 73 -8.08 2.30 4.57
N ALA A 74 -7.89 3.20 5.52
CA ALA A 74 -7.24 2.89 6.78
C ALA A 74 -8.30 2.47 7.80
N PHE A 75 -8.06 1.34 8.47
CA PHE A 75 -8.91 0.84 9.54
C PHE A 75 -8.17 1.04 10.86
N HIS A 76 -8.78 1.75 11.81
CA HIS A 76 -8.21 1.97 13.13
C HIS A 76 -9.27 1.76 14.21
N ARG A 77 -8.82 1.66 15.46
CA ARG A 77 -9.70 1.50 16.62
C ARG A 77 -9.05 2.23 17.81
N ASP A 78 -9.78 3.16 18.42
CA ASP A 78 -9.26 4.01 19.50
C ASP A 78 -9.14 3.27 20.84
N GLY A 79 -9.86 2.16 21.00
CA GLY A 79 -9.79 1.29 22.19
C GLY A 79 -10.30 -0.12 21.90
N GLU A 80 -9.90 -1.10 22.71
CA GLU A 80 -10.12 -2.53 22.45
C GLU A 80 -11.62 -2.89 22.21
N HIS A 81 -12.52 -2.19 22.91
CA HIS A 81 -13.97 -2.38 22.84
C HIS A 81 -14.72 -1.36 21.96
N GLU A 82 -14.00 -0.43 21.32
CA GLU A 82 -14.61 0.56 20.44
C GLU A 82 -14.86 -0.01 19.04
N PRO A 83 -15.84 0.52 18.29
CA PRO A 83 -16.06 0.11 16.90
C PRO A 83 -14.84 0.45 16.04
N VAL A 84 -14.57 -0.37 15.01
CA VAL A 84 -13.55 -0.05 14.00
C VAL A 84 -14.01 1.17 13.23
N GLN A 85 -13.14 2.18 13.15
CA GLN A 85 -13.32 3.37 12.34
C GLN A 85 -12.60 3.21 11.00
N VAL A 86 -13.10 3.89 9.98
CA VAL A 86 -12.56 3.82 8.62
C VAL A 86 -12.27 5.23 8.11
N SER A 87 -11.05 5.44 7.66
CA SER A 87 -10.58 6.70 7.07
C SER A 87 -10.25 6.47 5.60
N PRO A 88 -11.08 6.95 4.65
CA PRO A 88 -10.83 6.80 3.22
C PRO A 88 -9.91 7.90 2.67
N GLY A 89 -9.01 7.55 1.76
CA GLY A 89 -8.09 8.46 1.06
C GLY A 89 -8.06 8.24 -0.45
N ARG A 90 -7.51 9.20 -1.20
CA ARG A 90 -7.15 9.02 -2.62
C ARG A 90 -5.69 8.61 -2.78
N THR A 91 -4.84 9.05 -1.86
CA THR A 91 -3.43 8.70 -1.76
C THR A 91 -3.13 8.09 -0.40
N LEU A 92 -1.94 7.50 -0.26
CA LEU A 92 -1.46 6.98 1.01
C LEU A 92 -1.23 8.12 2.04
N ALA A 93 -0.88 9.32 1.56
CA ALA A 93 -0.68 10.51 2.38
C ALA A 93 -1.98 11.10 2.94
N ASP A 94 -3.13 10.79 2.32
CA ASP A 94 -4.44 11.23 2.81
C ASP A 94 -4.92 10.41 4.01
N LEU A 95 -4.26 9.29 4.33
CA LEU A 95 -4.69 8.39 5.41
C LEU A 95 -4.17 8.89 6.76
N PRO A 96 -5.05 9.34 7.68
CA PRO A 96 -4.65 9.61 9.06
C PRO A 96 -4.27 8.30 9.77
N ASP A 97 -3.33 8.39 10.71
CA ASP A 97 -2.92 7.29 11.59
C ASP A 97 -2.57 6.00 10.81
N ASN A 98 -1.65 6.12 9.86
CA ASN A 98 -1.22 5.03 9.00
C ASN A 98 0.04 4.35 9.58
N PRO A 99 -0.07 3.15 10.19
CA PRO A 99 1.06 2.49 10.84
C PRO A 99 2.21 2.17 9.87
N ILE A 100 1.90 1.96 8.58
CA ILE A 100 2.92 1.71 7.55
C ILE A 100 3.80 2.95 7.37
N LEU A 101 3.19 4.15 7.30
CA LEU A 101 3.93 5.40 7.18
C LEU A 101 4.69 5.74 8.47
N ASP A 102 4.09 5.48 9.62
CA ASP A 102 4.70 5.73 10.92
C ASP A 102 5.98 4.90 11.10
N GLU A 103 5.92 3.59 10.84
CA GLU A 103 7.09 2.72 10.94
C GLU A 103 8.14 3.05 9.88
N PHE A 104 7.74 3.39 8.66
CA PHE A 104 8.68 3.83 7.63
C PHE A 104 9.42 5.12 8.02
N THR A 105 8.72 6.09 8.60
CA THR A 105 9.30 7.35 9.09
C THR A 105 10.31 7.08 10.21
N LYS A 106 9.95 6.27 11.21
CA LYS A 106 10.87 5.87 12.29
C LYS A 106 12.12 5.18 11.75
N HIS A 107 11.96 4.31 10.75
CA HIS A 107 13.08 3.61 10.13
C HIS A 107 14.04 4.58 9.42
N TYR A 108 13.50 5.53 8.65
CA TYR A 108 14.29 6.55 7.96
C TYR A 108 15.06 7.45 8.94
N ASP A 109 14.42 7.89 10.02
CA ASP A 109 15.06 8.69 11.06
C ASP A 109 16.20 7.94 11.75
N LEU A 110 16.01 6.64 11.99
CA LEU A 110 17.05 5.77 12.54
C LEU A 110 18.25 5.67 11.59
N GLU A 111 18.03 5.42 10.29
CA GLU A 111 19.10 5.33 9.29
C GLU A 111 19.90 6.62 9.24
N ARG A 112 19.21 7.77 9.17
CA ARG A 112 19.84 9.09 9.13
C ARG A 112 20.71 9.35 10.37
N ARG A 113 20.20 9.03 11.56
CA ARG A 113 20.97 9.18 12.81
C ARG A 113 22.25 8.35 12.79
N LEU A 114 22.15 7.08 12.40
CA LEU A 114 23.31 6.18 12.34
C LEU A 114 24.34 6.64 11.28
N PHE A 115 23.87 7.17 10.15
CA PHE A 115 24.74 7.75 9.14
C PHE A 115 25.51 8.96 9.70
N ASP A 116 24.81 9.91 10.32
CA ASP A 116 25.43 11.11 10.89
C ASP A 116 26.45 10.77 12.00
N GLU A 117 26.14 9.80 12.86
CA GLU A 117 27.06 9.26 13.87
C GLU A 117 28.34 8.67 13.21
N SER A 118 28.19 7.89 12.15
CA SER A 118 29.33 7.28 11.44
C SER A 118 30.27 8.31 10.79
N VAL A 119 29.72 9.41 10.25
CA VAL A 119 30.48 10.48 9.62
C VAL A 119 31.20 11.34 10.69
N SER A 120 30.54 11.58 11.83
CA SER A 120 31.13 12.34 12.94
C SER A 120 32.26 11.58 13.65
N GLY A 121 32.16 10.24 13.78
CA GLY A 121 33.18 9.40 14.41
C GLY A 121 34.43 9.16 13.56
N ALA A 122 34.37 9.34 12.24
CA ALA A 122 35.51 9.17 11.32
C ALA A 122 36.45 10.39 11.25
N SER A 123 36.13 11.48 11.97
CA SER A 123 36.88 12.76 11.94
C SER A 123 37.81 12.97 13.16
N THR A 124 38.13 11.91 13.91
CA THR A 124 39.06 11.89 15.06
C THR A 124 40.14 10.86 14.83
#